data_AF-A0A830BGW6-F1
#
_entry.id   AF-A0A830BGW6-F1
#
_cell.length_a   1.000
_cell.length_b   1.000
_cell.length_c   1.000
_cell.angle_alpha   90.00
_cell.angle_beta   90.00
_cell.angle_gamma   90.00
#
_symmetry.space_group_name_H-M   'P 1'
#
loop_
_entity.id
_entity.type
_entity.pdbx_description
1 polymer ?
#
loop_
_entity_poly.entity_id
_entity_poly.type
_entity_poly.pdbx_seq_one_letter_code
_entity_poly.pdbx_strand_id
1 'polypeptide(L)'
;MMDKVTEEVEKVKKDFQETYAQTVKYIETIHNYGTKSRIDNPGEAEKKDSLPRLNGLAQDGLNLLQSLQFNLDLLAPQLPVVDDVEKAQSLAQSWEKQIQSLRLSLRNANLQAKANMKKAAQEERELLLGGGEESTTRRRNLQTKAGMTSAAESITESLRRTRQLMVQEVERSASTIMTFVILVTGFLLFSLAVLYVVSKRVGVLKLQRQVIAAVKAGMAGQQEEIVVPIAARDNMNVVPVHQNVVPELNVPFEQPMHDEL
;
A
#
# COMPACT_ATOMS: atom_id res chain seq x y z
N MET A 1 2.88 31.64 -80.04
CA MET A 1 3.87 30.60 -79.71
C MET A 1 4.25 30.79 -78.26
N MET A 2 4.33 29.71 -77.49
CA MET A 2 4.94 29.78 -76.16
C MET A 2 6.45 29.95 -76.34
N ASP A 3 7.11 30.70 -75.45
CA ASP A 3 8.55 30.89 -75.57
C ASP A 3 9.31 29.67 -74.99
N LYS A 4 10.46 29.35 -75.59
CA LYS A 4 11.24 28.16 -75.21
C LYS A 4 11.76 28.22 -73.76
N VAL A 5 12.08 29.41 -73.24
CA VAL A 5 12.46 29.56 -71.83
C VAL A 5 11.26 29.26 -70.93
N THR A 6 10.07 29.72 -71.31
CA THR A 6 8.85 29.49 -70.50
C THR A 6 8.42 28.01 -70.45
N GLU A 7 8.61 27.25 -71.54
CA GLU A 7 8.33 25.80 -71.57
C GLU A 7 9.27 25.00 -70.65
N GLU A 8 10.58 25.27 -70.69
CA GLU A 8 11.56 24.62 -69.79
C GLU A 8 11.31 25.02 -68.32
N VAL A 9 10.86 26.25 -68.05
CA VAL A 9 10.49 26.70 -66.69
C VAL A 9 9.25 25.97 -66.15
N GLU A 10 8.22 25.68 -66.98
CA GLU A 10 7.08 24.86 -66.55
C GLU A 10 7.47 23.41 -66.29
N LYS A 11 8.33 22.84 -67.13
CA LYS A 11 8.90 21.50 -66.93
C LYS A 11 9.71 21.41 -65.63
N VAL A 12 10.64 22.34 -65.37
CA VAL A 12 11.41 22.40 -64.11
C VAL A 12 10.50 22.52 -62.89
N LYS A 13 9.37 23.25 -62.97
CA LYS A 13 8.36 23.32 -61.90
C LYS A 13 7.66 21.98 -61.66
N LYS A 14 7.29 21.25 -62.72
CA LYS A 14 6.67 19.92 -62.62
C LYS A 14 7.65 18.90 -62.02
N ASP A 15 8.86 18.84 -62.54
CA ASP A 15 9.91 17.90 -62.11
C ASP A 15 10.28 18.13 -60.62
N PHE A 16 10.26 19.39 -60.16
CA PHE A 16 10.44 19.74 -58.74
C PHE A 16 9.30 19.21 -57.87
N GLN A 17 8.03 19.42 -58.27
CA GLN A 17 6.87 18.95 -57.51
C GLN A 17 6.83 17.42 -57.39
N GLU A 18 7.15 16.70 -58.47
CA GLU A 18 7.22 15.24 -58.46
C GLU A 18 8.36 14.75 -57.55
N THR A 19 9.57 15.29 -57.72
CA THR A 19 10.73 14.94 -56.88
C THR A 19 10.47 15.23 -55.39
N TYR A 20 9.81 16.34 -55.09
CA TYR A 20 9.44 16.73 -53.72
C TYR A 20 8.45 15.71 -53.12
N ALA A 21 7.40 15.36 -53.86
CA ALA A 21 6.40 14.38 -53.41
C ALA A 21 6.99 12.96 -53.22
N GLN A 22 7.96 12.56 -54.04
CA GLN A 22 8.71 11.31 -53.84
C GLN A 22 9.61 11.39 -52.60
N THR A 23 10.36 12.48 -52.43
CA THR A 23 11.28 12.68 -51.28
C THR A 23 10.54 12.71 -49.94
N VAL A 24 9.35 13.34 -49.88
CA VAL A 24 8.48 13.33 -48.70
C VAL A 24 8.06 11.90 -48.33
N LYS A 25 7.67 11.06 -49.31
CA LYS A 25 7.31 9.64 -49.06
C LYS A 25 8.48 8.83 -48.51
N TYR A 26 9.70 9.06 -48.99
CA TYR A 26 10.90 8.42 -48.42
C TYR A 26 11.13 8.86 -46.97
N ILE A 27 10.98 10.15 -46.65
CA ILE A 27 11.11 10.69 -45.29
C ILE A 27 10.03 10.14 -44.34
N GLU A 28 8.78 10.01 -44.80
CA GLU A 28 7.70 9.38 -44.04
C GLU A 28 7.96 7.88 -43.79
N THR A 29 8.50 7.18 -44.80
CA THR A 29 8.90 5.76 -44.66
C THR A 29 10.07 5.60 -43.69
N ILE A 30 11.01 6.56 -43.65
CA ILE A 30 12.09 6.63 -42.65
C ILE A 30 11.52 6.91 -41.26
N HIS A 31 10.61 7.88 -41.11
CA HIS A 31 10.02 8.24 -39.81
C HIS A 31 9.32 7.05 -39.15
N ASN A 32 8.58 6.28 -39.95
CA ASN A 32 7.88 5.07 -39.53
C ASN A 32 8.78 3.81 -39.45
N TYR A 33 10.07 3.92 -39.77
CA TYR A 33 10.99 2.78 -39.75
C TYR A 33 11.21 2.27 -38.31
N GLY A 34 11.17 0.95 -38.14
CA GLY A 34 11.28 0.29 -36.82
C GLY A 34 10.05 0.41 -35.91
N THR A 35 8.93 0.99 -36.38
CA THR A 35 7.73 1.20 -35.54
C THR A 35 6.80 -0.01 -35.48
N LYS A 36 6.79 -0.86 -36.53
CA LYS A 36 6.19 -2.20 -36.47
C LYS A 36 7.26 -3.18 -36.04
N SER A 37 6.95 -4.08 -35.10
CA SER A 37 7.88 -5.15 -34.75
C SER A 37 8.01 -6.12 -35.92
N ARG A 38 9.19 -6.74 -36.05
CA ARG A 38 9.44 -7.81 -37.04
C ARG A 38 8.58 -9.05 -36.75
N ILE A 39 8.08 -9.15 -35.51
CA ILE A 39 7.23 -10.22 -34.99
C ILE A 39 5.77 -10.08 -35.47
N ASP A 40 5.25 -8.87 -35.59
CA ASP A 40 3.81 -8.63 -35.84
C ASP A 40 3.36 -9.08 -37.24
N ASN A 41 4.22 -8.95 -38.24
CA ASN A 41 3.92 -9.27 -39.65
C ASN A 41 5.21 -9.72 -40.37
N PRO A 42 5.62 -11.00 -40.29
CA PRO A 42 6.86 -11.48 -40.92
C PRO A 42 6.89 -11.27 -42.44
N GLY A 43 5.74 -11.30 -43.12
CA GLY A 43 5.63 -11.05 -44.56
C GLY A 43 5.81 -9.59 -45.00
N GLU A 44 5.78 -8.60 -44.10
CA GLU A 44 6.09 -7.19 -44.44
C GLU A 44 7.61 -6.90 -44.43
N ALA A 45 8.44 -7.81 -43.92
CA ALA A 45 9.87 -7.56 -43.72
C ALA A 45 10.70 -7.58 -45.02
N GLU A 46 10.26 -8.30 -46.06
CA GLU A 46 11.04 -8.53 -47.29
C GLU A 46 10.90 -7.44 -48.36
N LYS A 47 9.93 -6.51 -48.21
CA LYS A 47 9.61 -5.49 -49.23
C LYS A 47 9.83 -4.04 -48.79
N LYS A 48 10.33 -3.81 -47.57
CA LYS A 48 10.69 -2.46 -47.11
C LYS A 48 12.15 -2.21 -47.42
N ASP A 49 12.41 -1.15 -48.18
CA ASP A 49 13.77 -0.70 -48.46
C ASP A 49 14.52 -0.43 -47.15
N SER A 50 15.77 -0.87 -47.09
CA SER A 50 16.59 -0.72 -45.90
C SER A 50 16.80 0.75 -45.56
N LEU A 51 16.89 1.08 -44.27
CA LEU A 51 17.08 2.46 -43.82
C LEU A 51 18.25 3.20 -44.52
N PRO A 52 19.40 2.56 -44.85
CA PRO A 52 20.43 3.19 -45.68
C PRO A 52 19.98 3.49 -47.12
N ARG A 53 19.21 2.60 -47.77
CA ARG A 53 18.70 2.81 -49.13
C ARG A 53 17.66 3.93 -49.18
N LEU A 54 16.72 3.96 -48.23
CA LEU A 54 15.76 5.06 -48.08
C LEU A 54 16.47 6.40 -47.87
N ASN A 55 17.55 6.42 -47.08
CA ASN A 55 18.37 7.62 -46.88
C ASN A 55 19.10 8.06 -48.15
N GLY A 56 19.65 7.13 -48.93
CA GLY A 56 20.22 7.43 -50.24
C GLY A 56 19.19 8.11 -51.14
N LEU A 57 18.05 7.46 -51.37
CA LEU A 57 16.95 7.99 -52.20
C LEU A 57 16.44 9.37 -51.73
N ALA A 58 16.35 9.60 -50.42
CA ALA A 58 15.97 10.89 -49.86
C ALA A 58 17.05 11.98 -50.01
N GLN A 59 18.34 11.61 -50.00
CA GLN A 59 19.45 12.53 -50.27
C GLN A 59 19.59 12.83 -51.77
N ASP A 60 19.43 11.83 -52.63
CA ASP A 60 19.43 11.99 -54.09
C ASP A 60 18.26 12.88 -54.54
N GLY A 61 17.06 12.68 -53.97
CA GLY A 61 15.91 13.56 -54.17
C GLY A 61 16.17 15.01 -53.71
N LEU A 62 16.81 15.21 -52.55
CA LEU A 62 17.23 16.55 -52.09
C LEU A 62 18.27 17.19 -53.03
N ASN A 63 19.23 16.43 -53.53
CA ASN A 63 20.24 16.90 -54.48
C ASN A 63 19.59 17.31 -55.82
N LEU A 64 18.61 16.56 -56.30
CA LEU A 64 17.84 16.87 -57.51
C LEU A 64 16.94 18.11 -57.31
N LEU A 65 16.30 18.28 -56.15
CA LEU A 65 15.55 19.52 -55.83
C LEU A 65 16.47 20.75 -55.84
N GLN A 66 17.71 20.63 -55.37
CA GLN A 66 18.70 21.71 -55.44
C GLN A 66 19.16 22.03 -56.87
N SER A 67 19.37 21.03 -57.73
CA SER A 67 19.73 21.30 -59.13
C SER A 67 18.57 21.90 -59.91
N LEU A 68 17.32 21.51 -59.61
CA LEU A 68 16.12 22.13 -60.17
C LEU A 68 15.93 23.58 -59.68
N GLN A 69 16.23 23.89 -58.41
CA GLN A 69 16.28 25.26 -57.90
C GLN A 69 17.35 26.09 -58.62
N PHE A 70 18.58 25.58 -58.75
CA PHE A 70 19.65 26.24 -59.50
C PHE A 70 19.29 26.47 -60.98
N ASN A 71 18.62 25.49 -61.62
CA ASN A 71 18.13 25.64 -62.99
C ASN A 71 17.04 26.73 -63.10
N LEU A 72 16.14 26.83 -62.11
CA LEU A 72 15.17 27.92 -62.06
C LEU A 72 15.86 29.29 -61.88
N ASP A 73 16.85 29.40 -60.99
CA ASP A 73 17.63 30.63 -60.79
C ASP A 73 18.46 31.02 -62.02
N LEU A 74 18.91 30.05 -62.82
CA LEU A 74 19.60 30.28 -64.10
C LEU A 74 18.63 30.69 -65.22
N LEU A 75 17.41 30.14 -65.24
CA LEU A 75 16.38 30.47 -66.23
C LEU A 75 15.66 31.78 -65.91
N ALA A 76 15.50 32.14 -64.63
CA ALA A 76 14.72 33.30 -64.20
C ALA A 76 15.13 34.64 -64.87
N PRO A 77 16.43 34.99 -65.02
CA PRO A 77 16.85 36.20 -65.71
C PRO A 77 16.65 36.18 -67.24
N GLN A 78 16.27 35.03 -67.81
CA GLN A 78 16.08 34.83 -69.25
C GLN A 78 14.61 34.92 -69.68
N LEU A 79 13.66 35.11 -68.76
CA LEU A 79 12.25 35.31 -69.14
C LEU A 79 12.07 36.67 -69.82
N PRO A 80 11.24 36.75 -70.90
CA PRO A 80 11.07 37.98 -71.68
C PRO A 80 10.21 39.08 -71.00
N VAL A 81 9.70 38.83 -69.79
CA VAL A 81 8.79 39.73 -69.05
C VAL A 81 9.28 39.92 -67.62
N VAL A 82 9.51 41.17 -67.20
CA VAL A 82 10.09 41.52 -65.90
C VAL A 82 9.24 41.00 -64.73
N ASP A 83 7.92 41.13 -64.79
CA ASP A 83 6.99 40.58 -63.80
C ASP A 83 7.16 39.07 -63.61
N ASP A 84 7.51 38.33 -64.66
CA ASP A 84 7.71 36.88 -64.59
C ASP A 84 9.10 36.51 -64.04
N VAL A 85 10.09 37.41 -64.15
CA VAL A 85 11.37 37.30 -63.43
C VAL A 85 11.14 37.40 -61.92
N GLU A 86 10.35 38.37 -61.44
CA GLU A 86 10.04 38.54 -60.02
C GLU A 86 9.21 37.35 -59.46
N LYS A 87 8.24 36.87 -60.23
CA LYS A 87 7.50 35.62 -59.92
C LYS A 87 8.44 34.41 -59.86
N ALA A 88 9.42 34.29 -60.74
CA ALA A 88 10.39 33.20 -60.72
C ALA A 88 11.32 33.29 -59.49
N GLN A 89 11.82 34.48 -59.14
CA GLN A 89 12.68 34.69 -57.96
C GLN A 89 11.95 34.41 -56.64
N SER A 90 10.72 34.89 -56.48
CA SER A 90 9.90 34.59 -55.29
C SER A 90 9.55 33.10 -55.17
N LEU A 91 9.38 32.40 -56.30
CA LEU A 91 9.16 30.96 -56.36
C LEU A 91 10.45 30.17 -56.03
N ALA A 92 11.63 30.63 -56.46
CA ALA A 92 12.92 30.06 -56.07
C ALA A 92 13.19 30.21 -54.55
N GLN A 93 12.90 31.37 -53.96
CA GLN A 93 12.96 31.56 -52.49
C GLN A 93 11.96 30.67 -51.74
N SER A 94 10.81 30.35 -52.34
CA SER A 94 9.86 29.38 -51.78
C SER A 94 10.42 27.95 -51.83
N TRP A 95 11.09 27.58 -52.93
CA TRP A 95 11.75 26.29 -53.09
C TRP A 95 12.94 26.11 -52.15
N GLU A 96 13.76 27.15 -51.93
CA GLU A 96 14.83 27.09 -50.93
C GLU A 96 14.26 26.77 -49.55
N LYS A 97 13.23 27.49 -49.10
CA LYS A 97 12.56 27.26 -47.81
C LYS A 97 11.98 25.84 -47.71
N GLN A 98 11.43 25.31 -48.80
CA GLN A 98 10.95 23.93 -48.88
C GLN A 98 12.10 22.91 -48.78
N ILE A 99 13.22 23.09 -49.48
CA ILE A 99 14.39 22.21 -49.40
C ILE A 99 14.98 22.23 -47.98
N GLN A 100 15.09 23.40 -47.35
CA GLN A 100 15.61 23.51 -45.99
C GLN A 100 14.69 22.85 -44.96
N SER A 101 13.36 23.00 -45.07
CA SER A 101 12.40 22.31 -44.20
C SER A 101 12.42 20.79 -44.41
N LEU A 102 12.58 20.33 -45.65
CA LEU A 102 12.68 18.91 -46.01
C LEU A 102 13.98 18.27 -45.48
N ARG A 103 15.11 19.00 -45.49
CA ARG A 103 16.36 18.59 -44.82
C ARG A 103 16.21 18.44 -43.31
N LEU A 104 15.50 19.37 -42.65
CA LEU A 104 15.20 19.29 -41.22
C LEU A 104 14.29 18.09 -40.92
N SER A 105 13.27 17.86 -41.77
CA SER A 105 12.38 16.71 -41.68
C SER A 105 13.14 15.38 -41.82
N LEU A 106 14.02 15.24 -42.83
CA LEU A 106 14.87 14.05 -43.01
C LEU A 106 15.79 13.80 -41.79
N ARG A 107 16.37 14.85 -41.21
CA ARG A 107 17.19 14.72 -39.98
C ARG A 107 16.34 14.22 -38.80
N ASN A 108 15.15 14.78 -38.61
CA ASN A 108 14.27 14.40 -37.51
C ASN A 108 13.70 12.99 -37.69
N ALA A 109 13.30 12.61 -38.91
CA ALA A 109 12.87 11.26 -39.26
C ALA A 109 13.98 10.22 -39.00
N ASN A 110 15.25 10.53 -39.28
CA ASN A 110 16.37 9.66 -38.95
C ASN A 110 16.61 9.51 -37.44
N LEU A 111 16.41 10.58 -36.65
CA LEU A 111 16.46 10.50 -35.19
C LEU A 111 15.32 9.61 -34.66
N GLN A 112 14.10 9.76 -35.19
CA GLN A 112 12.95 8.93 -34.84
C GLN A 112 13.19 7.46 -35.21
N ALA A 113 13.63 7.16 -36.44
CA ALA A 113 14.00 5.82 -36.88
C ALA A 113 15.02 5.17 -35.94
N LYS A 114 16.04 5.93 -35.50
CA LYS A 114 17.08 5.48 -34.57
C LYS A 114 16.55 5.27 -33.14
N ALA A 115 15.51 6.00 -32.72
CA ALA A 115 14.81 5.77 -31.46
C ALA A 115 13.91 4.52 -31.54
N ASN A 116 13.09 4.40 -32.59
CA ASN A 116 12.21 3.26 -32.85
C ASN A 116 13.01 1.94 -32.91
N MET A 117 14.07 1.88 -33.72
CA MET A 117 14.95 0.70 -33.82
C MET A 117 15.62 0.35 -32.49
N LYS A 118 15.98 1.34 -31.66
CA LYS A 118 16.50 1.07 -30.31
C LYS A 118 15.43 0.43 -29.42
N LYS A 119 14.21 0.98 -29.43
CA LYS A 119 13.09 0.43 -28.64
C LYS A 119 12.76 -1.00 -29.06
N ALA A 120 12.58 -1.26 -30.35
CA ALA A 120 12.35 -2.60 -30.89
C ALA A 120 13.50 -3.57 -30.56
N ALA A 121 14.76 -3.14 -30.66
CA ALA A 121 15.91 -3.96 -30.27
C ALA A 121 16.08 -4.15 -28.75
N GLN A 122 15.43 -3.34 -27.92
CA GLN A 122 15.31 -3.57 -26.48
C GLN A 122 14.18 -4.57 -26.20
N GLU A 123 13.00 -4.37 -26.78
CA GLU A 123 11.85 -5.28 -26.70
C GLU A 123 12.23 -6.72 -27.13
N GLU A 124 12.87 -6.89 -28.29
CA GLU A 124 13.37 -8.20 -28.76
C GLU A 124 14.32 -8.85 -27.73
N ARG A 125 15.22 -8.07 -27.13
CA ARG A 125 16.17 -8.59 -26.13
C ARG A 125 15.48 -8.97 -24.82
N GLU A 126 14.55 -8.16 -24.34
CA GLU A 126 13.82 -8.46 -23.11
C GLU A 126 12.91 -9.68 -23.28
N LEU A 127 12.27 -9.84 -24.45
CA LEU A 127 11.53 -11.05 -24.82
C LEU A 127 12.43 -12.29 -24.83
N LEU A 128 13.59 -12.22 -25.51
CA LEU A 128 14.57 -13.32 -25.57
C LEU A 128 15.19 -13.68 -24.21
N LEU A 129 15.28 -12.72 -23.28
CA LEU A 129 15.74 -12.93 -21.91
C LEU A 129 14.60 -13.30 -20.93
N GLY A 130 13.40 -13.60 -21.43
CA GLY A 130 12.24 -14.02 -20.62
C GLY A 130 11.67 -12.92 -19.70
N GLY A 131 12.00 -11.66 -19.99
CA GLY A 131 11.84 -10.51 -19.10
C GLY A 131 11.30 -9.26 -19.78
N GLY A 132 10.44 -9.41 -20.81
CA GLY A 132 9.77 -8.31 -21.52
C GLY A 132 9.17 -7.22 -20.61
N GLU A 133 9.11 -5.99 -21.10
CA GLU A 133 8.56 -4.81 -20.39
C GLU A 133 7.19 -5.07 -19.73
N GLU A 134 6.31 -5.87 -20.37
CA GLU A 134 5.06 -6.34 -19.75
C GLU A 134 5.31 -7.22 -18.51
N SER A 135 6.20 -8.21 -18.59
CA SER A 135 6.53 -9.12 -17.49
C SER A 135 7.19 -8.37 -16.31
N THR A 136 8.08 -7.41 -16.57
CA THR A 136 8.74 -6.64 -15.51
C THR A 136 7.81 -5.59 -14.90
N THR A 137 6.95 -4.94 -15.70
CA THR A 137 5.97 -3.96 -15.21
C THR A 137 4.79 -4.64 -14.51
N ARG A 138 4.33 -5.78 -15.01
CA ARG A 138 3.33 -6.64 -14.33
C ARG A 138 3.91 -7.23 -13.04
N ARG A 139 5.17 -7.66 -12.99
CA ARG A 139 5.83 -8.06 -11.73
C ARG A 139 5.89 -6.90 -10.73
N ARG A 140 6.33 -5.71 -11.14
CA ARG A 140 6.36 -4.51 -10.28
C ARG A 140 4.97 -4.14 -9.76
N ASN A 141 3.95 -4.10 -10.61
CA ASN A 141 2.57 -3.79 -10.23
C ASN A 141 1.93 -4.87 -9.35
N LEU A 142 2.27 -6.15 -9.56
CA LEU A 142 1.88 -7.23 -8.65
C LEU A 142 2.62 -7.14 -7.32
N GLN A 143 3.90 -6.73 -7.30
CA GLN A 143 4.68 -6.56 -6.06
C GLN A 143 4.20 -5.35 -5.24
N THR A 144 3.89 -4.20 -5.85
CA THR A 144 3.26 -3.09 -5.10
C THR A 144 1.87 -3.47 -4.62
N LYS A 145 1.02 -4.07 -5.47
CA LYS A 145 -0.33 -4.48 -5.05
C LYS A 145 -0.30 -5.55 -3.95
N ALA A 146 0.53 -6.59 -4.08
CA ALA A 146 0.68 -7.65 -3.08
C ALA A 146 1.38 -7.16 -1.79
N GLY A 147 2.35 -6.26 -1.90
CA GLY A 147 2.99 -5.62 -0.74
C GLY A 147 2.00 -4.74 0.04
N MET A 148 1.16 -3.97 -0.67
CA MET A 148 0.10 -3.17 -0.05
C MET A 148 -1.01 -4.03 0.58
N THR A 149 -1.39 -5.16 -0.03
CA THR A 149 -2.33 -6.10 0.62
C THR A 149 -1.70 -6.84 1.78
N SER A 150 -0.43 -7.25 1.70
CA SER A 150 0.29 -7.91 2.79
C SER A 150 0.49 -6.98 4.01
N ALA A 151 0.70 -5.69 3.77
CA ALA A 151 0.69 -4.67 4.83
C ALA A 151 -0.70 -4.55 5.49
N ALA A 152 -1.79 -4.53 4.70
CA ALA A 152 -3.15 -4.48 5.26
C ALA A 152 -3.55 -5.78 5.98
N GLU A 153 -3.08 -6.94 5.50
CA GLU A 153 -3.34 -8.26 6.07
C GLU A 153 -2.59 -8.45 7.40
N SER A 154 -1.30 -8.09 7.48
CA SER A 154 -0.56 -8.10 8.74
C SER A 154 -1.09 -7.11 9.78
N ILE A 155 -1.59 -5.94 9.37
CA ILE A 155 -2.28 -4.99 10.26
C ILE A 155 -3.62 -5.57 10.77
N THR A 156 -4.36 -6.33 9.97
CA THR A 156 -5.63 -6.95 10.41
C THR A 156 -5.45 -8.28 11.14
N GLU A 157 -4.39 -9.03 10.88
CA GLU A 157 -4.03 -10.25 11.61
C GLU A 157 -3.45 -9.93 12.99
N SER A 158 -2.64 -8.88 13.12
CA SER A 158 -2.19 -8.37 14.43
C SER A 158 -3.40 -7.89 15.25
N LEU A 159 -4.32 -7.10 14.67
CA LEU A 159 -5.57 -6.72 15.34
C LEU A 159 -6.40 -7.93 15.78
N ARG A 160 -6.45 -9.01 14.98
CA ARG A 160 -7.14 -10.27 15.33
C ARG A 160 -6.45 -11.01 16.48
N ARG A 161 -5.12 -11.14 16.49
CA ARG A 161 -4.37 -11.73 17.62
C ARG A 161 -4.57 -10.94 18.91
N THR A 162 -4.48 -9.62 18.86
CA THR A 162 -4.75 -8.75 20.02
C THR A 162 -6.19 -8.93 20.52
N ARG A 163 -7.19 -9.02 19.62
CA ARG A 163 -8.59 -9.28 20.01
C ARG A 163 -8.76 -10.66 20.66
N GLN A 164 -8.05 -11.69 20.21
CA GLN A 164 -8.13 -13.03 20.80
C GLN A 164 -7.50 -13.10 22.20
N LEU A 165 -6.34 -12.48 22.41
CA LEU A 165 -5.70 -12.39 23.72
C LEU A 165 -6.56 -11.60 24.72
N MET A 166 -7.11 -10.45 24.30
CA MET A 166 -7.95 -9.60 25.15
C MET A 166 -9.26 -10.31 25.59
N VAL A 167 -9.86 -11.13 24.73
CA VAL A 167 -11.06 -11.93 25.11
C VAL A 167 -10.73 -12.92 26.24
N GLN A 168 -9.55 -13.54 26.20
CA GLN A 168 -9.13 -14.52 27.22
C GLN A 168 -8.85 -13.88 28.59
N GLU A 169 -8.43 -12.62 28.64
CA GLU A 169 -8.28 -11.86 29.89
C GLU A 169 -9.64 -11.39 30.46
N VAL A 170 -10.58 -11.00 29.60
CA VAL A 170 -11.91 -10.51 30.00
C VAL A 170 -12.78 -11.62 30.61
N GLU A 171 -12.80 -12.84 30.05
CA GLU A 171 -13.61 -13.93 30.60
C GLU A 171 -13.12 -14.37 32.00
N ARG A 172 -11.81 -14.41 32.21
CA ARG A 172 -11.20 -14.81 33.49
C ARG A 172 -11.42 -13.78 34.60
N SER A 173 -11.39 -12.50 34.26
CA SER A 173 -11.72 -11.41 35.20
C SER A 173 -13.22 -11.32 35.50
N ALA A 174 -14.10 -11.49 34.50
CA ALA A 174 -15.56 -11.51 34.71
C ALA A 174 -16.03 -12.63 35.65
N SER A 175 -15.49 -13.85 35.49
CA SER A 175 -15.80 -14.99 36.38
C SER A 175 -15.38 -14.73 37.85
N THR A 176 -14.21 -14.10 38.03
CA THR A 176 -13.69 -13.71 39.35
C THR A 176 -14.58 -12.63 40.00
N ILE A 177 -15.00 -11.62 39.24
CA ILE A 177 -15.92 -10.58 39.73
C ILE A 177 -17.29 -11.16 40.10
N MET A 178 -17.87 -12.02 39.25
CA MET A 178 -19.18 -12.62 39.50
C MET A 178 -19.17 -13.49 40.77
N THR A 179 -18.12 -14.29 40.97
CA THR A 179 -17.99 -15.11 42.19
C THR A 179 -17.82 -14.25 43.45
N PHE A 180 -17.03 -13.17 43.43
CA PHE A 180 -16.96 -12.23 44.56
C PHE A 180 -18.31 -11.54 44.84
N VAL A 181 -19.04 -11.10 43.82
CA VAL A 181 -20.37 -10.49 43.99
C VAL A 181 -21.35 -11.48 44.64
N ILE A 182 -21.40 -12.72 44.16
CA ILE A 182 -22.25 -13.77 44.75
C ILE A 182 -21.87 -14.04 46.22
N LEU A 183 -20.58 -14.12 46.54
CA LEU A 183 -20.11 -14.40 47.90
C LEU A 183 -20.43 -13.24 48.85
N VAL A 184 -20.18 -11.99 48.45
CA VAL A 184 -20.50 -10.79 49.24
C VAL A 184 -22.01 -10.63 49.43
N THR A 185 -22.81 -10.78 48.38
CA THR A 185 -24.28 -10.71 48.48
C THR A 185 -24.83 -11.84 49.35
N GLY A 186 -24.34 -13.06 49.19
CA GLY A 186 -24.72 -14.22 50.01
C GLY A 186 -24.37 -14.02 51.49
N PHE A 187 -23.16 -13.53 51.78
CA PHE A 187 -22.73 -13.22 53.15
C PHE A 187 -23.57 -12.09 53.77
N LEU A 188 -23.90 -11.04 53.00
CA LEU A 188 -24.77 -9.96 53.46
C LEU A 188 -26.18 -10.46 53.79
N LEU A 189 -26.78 -11.28 52.92
CA LEU A 189 -28.10 -11.88 53.16
C LEU A 189 -28.08 -12.86 54.35
N PHE A 190 -27.02 -13.65 54.51
CA PHE A 190 -26.84 -14.53 55.66
C PHE A 190 -26.68 -13.75 56.96
N SER A 191 -25.86 -12.69 56.96
CA SER A 191 -25.69 -11.78 58.09
C SER A 191 -27.00 -11.11 58.49
N LEU A 192 -27.79 -10.61 57.52
CA LEU A 192 -29.13 -10.07 57.75
C LEU A 192 -30.10 -11.13 58.31
N ALA A 193 -30.05 -12.37 57.82
CA ALA A 193 -30.87 -13.47 58.34
C ALA A 193 -30.50 -13.84 59.78
N VAL A 194 -29.21 -13.88 60.12
CA VAL A 194 -28.71 -14.08 61.49
C VAL A 194 -29.10 -12.91 62.39
N LEU A 195 -28.93 -11.66 61.95
CA LEU A 195 -29.40 -10.48 62.70
C LEU A 195 -30.91 -10.51 62.92
N TYR A 196 -31.69 -10.95 61.92
CA TYR A 196 -33.14 -11.11 62.05
C TYR A 196 -33.50 -12.21 63.06
N VAL A 197 -32.84 -13.37 63.01
CA VAL A 197 -33.08 -14.47 63.99
C VAL A 197 -32.68 -14.03 65.40
N VAL A 198 -31.54 -13.37 65.58
CA VAL A 198 -31.11 -12.82 66.87
C VAL A 198 -32.09 -11.74 67.35
N SER A 199 -32.43 -10.77 66.50
CA SER A 199 -33.40 -9.70 66.84
C SER A 199 -34.78 -10.25 67.15
N LYS A 200 -35.22 -11.32 66.47
CA LYS A 200 -36.50 -12.00 66.73
C LYS A 200 -36.46 -12.78 68.04
N ARG A 201 -35.40 -13.53 68.32
CA ARG A 201 -35.24 -14.27 69.59
C ARG A 201 -35.07 -13.32 70.78
N VAL A 202 -34.15 -12.35 70.70
CA VAL A 202 -33.90 -11.35 71.75
C VAL A 202 -35.07 -10.39 71.90
N GLY A 203 -35.73 -9.99 70.80
CA GLY A 203 -36.92 -9.15 70.82
C GLY A 203 -38.11 -9.84 71.49
N VAL A 204 -38.42 -11.09 71.11
CA VAL A 204 -39.45 -11.90 71.79
C VAL A 204 -39.09 -12.13 73.25
N LEU A 205 -37.82 -12.42 73.57
CA LEU A 205 -37.38 -12.59 74.97
C LEU A 205 -37.43 -11.29 75.78
N LYS A 206 -37.21 -10.11 75.18
CA LYS A 206 -37.37 -8.81 75.85
C LYS A 206 -38.85 -8.46 76.04
N LEU A 207 -39.70 -8.68 75.04
CA LEU A 207 -41.14 -8.51 75.15
C LEU A 207 -41.74 -9.46 76.21
N GLN A 208 -41.37 -10.74 76.17
CA GLN A 208 -41.75 -11.71 77.21
C GLN A 208 -41.20 -11.33 78.57
N ARG A 209 -39.94 -10.88 78.70
CA ARG A 209 -39.41 -10.38 79.99
C ARG A 209 -40.13 -9.11 80.47
N GLN A 210 -40.56 -8.20 79.59
CA GLN A 210 -41.34 -7.03 80.00
C GLN A 210 -42.76 -7.41 80.43
N VAL A 211 -43.46 -8.29 79.71
CA VAL A 211 -44.79 -8.78 80.09
C VAL A 211 -44.71 -9.61 81.37
N ILE A 212 -43.75 -10.52 81.50
CA ILE A 212 -43.54 -11.33 82.71
C ILE A 212 -43.06 -10.45 83.87
N ALA A 213 -42.26 -9.40 83.65
CA ALA A 213 -41.90 -8.45 84.70
C ALA A 213 -43.09 -7.58 85.13
N ALA A 214 -43.96 -7.16 84.21
CA ALA A 214 -45.19 -6.43 84.55
C ALA A 214 -46.16 -7.31 85.35
N VAL A 215 -46.41 -8.54 84.90
CA VAL A 215 -47.23 -9.52 85.61
C VAL A 215 -46.60 -9.89 86.96
N LYS A 216 -45.29 -10.15 87.01
CA LYS A 216 -44.61 -10.49 88.27
C LYS A 216 -44.48 -9.31 89.22
N ALA A 217 -44.34 -8.07 88.75
CA ALA A 217 -44.44 -6.87 89.60
C ALA A 217 -45.87 -6.71 90.18
N GLY A 218 -46.89 -7.15 89.44
CA GLY A 218 -48.26 -7.27 89.94
C GLY A 218 -48.55 -8.48 90.83
N MET A 219 -47.58 -9.37 91.08
CA MET A 219 -47.79 -10.62 91.85
C MET A 219 -46.74 -10.90 92.94
N ALA A 220 -45.54 -10.31 92.86
CA ALA A 220 -44.44 -10.52 93.81
C ALA A 220 -44.48 -9.55 95.01
N GLY A 221 -45.69 -9.32 95.54
CA GLY A 221 -45.92 -8.54 96.77
C GLY A 221 -45.98 -9.40 98.04
N GLN A 222 -45.72 -10.71 97.95
CA GLN A 222 -45.79 -11.65 99.07
C GLN A 222 -44.65 -12.66 99.00
N GLN A 223 -43.86 -12.74 100.09
CA GLN A 223 -43.16 -13.94 100.61
C GLN A 223 -42.12 -14.59 99.64
N GLU A 224 -40.79 -14.49 99.83
CA GLU A 224 -39.97 -14.39 101.06
C GLU A 224 -40.24 -15.56 102.03
N GLU A 225 -39.25 -16.31 102.57
CA GLU A 225 -37.79 -16.10 102.69
C GLU A 225 -37.05 -17.45 103.02
N ILE A 226 -35.72 -17.43 103.30
CA ILE A 226 -34.90 -18.44 104.06
C ILE A 226 -34.63 -19.83 103.35
N VAL A 227 -33.41 -20.23 102.90
CA VAL A 227 -32.07 -20.52 103.54
C VAL A 227 -31.93 -22.01 103.98
N VAL A 228 -31.12 -22.92 103.37
CA VAL A 228 -29.62 -23.10 103.27
C VAL A 228 -29.00 -23.84 104.49
N PRO A 229 -27.94 -24.72 104.42
CA PRO A 229 -27.39 -25.68 103.41
C PRO A 229 -27.00 -27.09 104.04
N ILE A 230 -26.08 -27.91 103.43
CA ILE A 230 -24.94 -28.68 104.04
C ILE A 230 -24.53 -30.02 103.32
N ALA A 231 -23.20 -30.21 103.10
CA ALA A 231 -22.38 -31.46 102.92
C ALA A 231 -22.66 -32.49 101.79
N ALA A 232 -21.68 -33.32 101.32
CA ALA A 232 -20.20 -33.22 101.25
C ALA A 232 -19.57 -34.36 100.41
N ARG A 233 -18.32 -34.18 99.94
CA ARG A 233 -17.36 -35.17 99.37
C ARG A 233 -17.71 -35.79 97.99
N ASP A 234 -16.75 -36.26 97.19
CA ASP A 234 -15.30 -36.42 97.41
C ASP A 234 -14.43 -36.15 96.15
N ASN A 235 -13.10 -36.36 96.26
CA ASN A 235 -12.08 -36.43 95.19
C ASN A 235 -11.58 -35.11 94.56
N MET A 236 -10.78 -34.36 95.30
CA MET A 236 -9.52 -33.78 94.77
C MET A 236 -8.42 -34.85 94.95
N ASN A 237 -7.32 -34.96 94.19
CA ASN A 237 -6.25 -33.98 93.84
C ASN A 237 -5.28 -34.73 92.86
N VAL A 238 -4.13 -34.28 92.29
CA VAL A 238 -3.27 -33.08 92.14
C VAL A 238 -2.23 -33.48 91.03
N VAL A 239 -1.54 -32.68 90.21
CA VAL A 239 -1.58 -31.27 89.74
C VAL A 239 -0.74 -31.19 88.42
N PRO A 240 -0.91 -30.19 87.53
CA PRO A 240 -0.17 -30.07 86.27
C PRO A 240 1.02 -29.07 86.36
N VAL A 241 1.69 -28.77 85.24
CA VAL A 241 2.38 -27.50 84.86
C VAL A 241 2.82 -27.65 83.38
N HIS A 242 2.54 -26.75 82.41
CA HIS A 242 3.11 -25.40 82.15
C HIS A 242 4.65 -25.42 81.85
N GLN A 243 5.26 -24.54 81.05
CA GLN A 243 4.85 -23.25 80.46
C GLN A 243 5.64 -22.94 79.16
N ASN A 244 5.34 -21.82 78.47
CA ASN A 244 6.05 -21.36 77.26
C ASN A 244 7.39 -20.65 77.56
N VAL A 245 8.39 -20.78 76.67
CA VAL A 245 9.55 -19.87 76.53
C VAL A 245 9.91 -19.73 75.02
N VAL A 246 10.64 -18.68 74.63
CA VAL A 246 11.03 -18.23 73.26
C VAL A 246 12.53 -17.80 73.32
N PRO A 247 13.19 -17.12 72.34
CA PRO A 247 13.21 -17.19 70.87
C PRO A 247 14.66 -17.46 70.31
N GLU A 248 14.85 -17.19 69.00
CA GLU A 248 16.12 -16.92 68.26
C GLU A 248 17.17 -18.02 67.98
N LEU A 249 17.60 -18.10 66.70
CA LEU A 249 19.02 -18.15 66.34
C LEU A 249 19.31 -17.58 64.92
N ASN A 250 20.43 -16.86 64.79
CA ASN A 250 21.05 -16.33 63.56
C ASN A 250 22.51 -16.89 63.52
N VAL A 251 23.34 -16.90 62.47
CA VAL A 251 23.56 -16.05 61.27
C VAL A 251 24.16 -16.92 60.12
N PRO A 252 24.37 -16.41 58.87
CA PRO A 252 24.65 -17.23 57.68
C PRO A 252 26.14 -17.38 57.32
N PHE A 253 26.43 -18.21 56.29
CA PHE A 253 27.59 -18.18 55.36
C PHE A 253 27.12 -18.82 54.01
N GLU A 254 27.35 -18.24 52.81
CA GLU A 254 28.50 -18.42 51.88
C GLU A 254 28.69 -19.86 51.32
N GLN A 255 29.07 -20.12 50.05
CA GLN A 255 29.44 -19.31 48.85
C GLN A 255 29.17 -20.13 47.53
N PRO A 256 29.54 -19.70 46.29
CA PRO A 256 28.91 -20.18 45.03
C PRO A 256 29.73 -21.14 44.12
N MET A 257 29.13 -21.42 42.94
CA MET A 257 29.66 -22.04 41.71
C MET A 257 29.88 -23.57 41.68
N HIS A 258 29.36 -24.22 40.64
CA HIS A 258 30.18 -24.71 39.53
C HIS A 258 29.31 -25.04 38.28
N ASP A 259 29.81 -24.71 37.08
CA ASP A 259 29.29 -25.24 35.81
C ASP A 259 29.84 -26.66 35.58
N GLU A 260 29.05 -27.55 34.97
CA GLU A 260 29.53 -28.65 34.10
C GLU A 260 28.57 -28.84 32.89
N LEU A 261 29.01 -29.63 31.90
CA LEU A 261 28.55 -29.66 30.50
C LEU A 261 27.39 -30.61 30.20
#